data_AF-A0A662KV10-F1
#
_entry.id   AF-A0A662KV10-F1
#
_cell.length_a   1.000
_cell.length_b   1.000
_cell.length_c   1.000
_cell.angle_alpha   90.00
_cell.angle_beta   90.00
_cell.angle_gamma   90.00
#
_symmetry.space_group_name_H-M   'P 1'
#
loop_
_entity.id
_entity.type
_entity.pdbx_description
1 polymer ?
#
loop_
_entity_poly.entity_id
_entity_poly.type
_entity_poly.pdbx_seq_one_letter_code
_entity_poly.pdbx_strand_id
1 'polypeptide(L)'
;MTTEELLETLETPAYVEVLLCVATGKNYASSIARHLKKKQPTVTEQLAKLESLGLIVPLKRDKAKKYEVNWPVLLKVFYDVVKETIECSKDFLLIEKEMMALKDLTIKDLKKVVPPDLVKVFLKEYFNIFMEQGGKRKGFDELIFSFFGALNNIEKPYLKKLVKMFNIEEETLLRLSAVMEFEMTGREQTAIVTFLEGLSERKKRLERMK
;
A
#
# COMPACT_ATOMS: atom_id res chain seq x y z
N MET A 1 -22.00 5.22 -7.29
CA MET A 1 -20.69 5.22 -6.61
C MET A 1 -19.65 5.11 -7.71
N THR A 2 -18.89 6.17 -7.96
CA THR A 2 -17.78 6.10 -8.91
C THR A 2 -16.57 5.55 -8.18
N THR A 3 -15.84 4.63 -8.82
CA THR A 3 -14.57 4.10 -8.30
C THR A 3 -13.57 5.23 -8.04
N GLU A 4 -13.64 6.30 -8.82
CA GLU A 4 -12.80 7.49 -8.75
C GLU A 4 -12.89 8.22 -7.40
N GLU A 5 -14.10 8.59 -6.95
CA GLU A 5 -14.27 9.27 -5.65
C GLU A 5 -13.74 8.46 -4.46
N LEU A 6 -13.81 7.13 -4.58
CA LEU A 6 -13.29 6.21 -3.57
C LEU A 6 -11.75 6.28 -3.53
N LEU A 7 -11.10 6.25 -4.69
CA LEU A 7 -9.64 6.34 -4.80
C LEU A 7 -9.13 7.70 -4.32
N GLU A 8 -9.73 8.81 -4.77
CA GLU A 8 -9.38 10.17 -4.32
C GLU A 8 -9.48 10.32 -2.79
N THR A 9 -10.51 9.72 -2.19
CA THR A 9 -10.68 9.74 -0.74
C THR A 9 -9.58 8.93 -0.04
N LEU A 10 -9.16 7.82 -0.62
CA LEU A 10 -8.08 6.97 -0.09
C LEU A 10 -6.68 7.57 -0.34
N GLU A 11 -6.49 8.42 -1.34
CA GLU A 11 -5.26 9.19 -1.53
C GLU A 11 -5.11 10.29 -0.46
N THR A 12 -6.22 10.74 0.12
CA THR A 12 -6.20 11.82 1.11
C THR A 12 -5.84 11.28 2.51
N PRO A 13 -4.67 11.64 3.09
CA PRO A 13 -4.20 11.03 4.33
C PRO A 13 -5.13 11.26 5.53
N ALA A 14 -5.85 12.39 5.54
CA ALA A 14 -6.76 12.72 6.62
C ALA A 14 -7.94 11.72 6.75
N TYR A 15 -8.40 11.15 5.63
CA TYR A 15 -9.43 10.11 5.62
C TYR A 15 -8.84 8.74 5.95
N VAL A 16 -7.64 8.43 5.44
CA VAL A 16 -6.91 7.21 5.77
C VAL A 16 -6.65 7.10 7.28
N GLU A 17 -6.23 8.17 7.95
CA GLU A 17 -6.06 8.20 9.40
C GLU A 17 -7.35 7.86 10.16
N VAL A 18 -8.51 8.38 9.71
CA VAL A 18 -9.81 8.06 10.31
C VAL A 18 -10.15 6.59 10.06
N LEU A 19 -9.94 6.10 8.84
CA LEU A 19 -10.14 4.69 8.48
C LEU A 19 -9.28 3.75 9.34
N LEU A 20 -8.01 4.09 9.56
CA LEU A 20 -7.08 3.32 10.40
C LEU A 20 -7.40 3.42 11.90
N CYS A 21 -7.98 4.53 12.36
CA CYS A 21 -8.57 4.59 13.70
C CYS A 21 -9.70 3.55 13.85
N VAL A 22 -10.60 3.48 12.87
CA VAL A 22 -11.68 2.46 12.88
C VAL A 22 -11.07 1.05 12.84
N ALA A 23 -10.04 0.81 12.01
CA ALA A 23 -9.34 -0.46 11.92
C ALA A 23 -8.72 -0.91 13.27
N THR A 24 -8.22 0.03 14.07
CA THR A 24 -7.63 -0.21 15.40
C THR A 24 -8.65 -0.22 16.54
N GLY A 25 -9.95 -0.15 16.23
CA GLY A 25 -11.04 -0.21 17.22
C GLY A 25 -11.43 1.13 17.83
N LYS A 26 -10.78 2.24 17.46
CA LYS A 26 -11.23 3.60 17.80
C LYS A 26 -12.32 3.99 16.82
N ASN A 27 -13.55 3.58 17.11
CA ASN A 27 -14.58 3.46 16.08
C ASN A 27 -15.81 4.35 16.26
N TYR A 28 -15.72 5.42 17.04
CA TYR A 28 -16.78 6.44 17.16
C TYR A 28 -16.17 7.85 17.19
N ALA A 29 -16.94 8.84 16.74
CA ALA A 29 -16.44 10.16 16.37
C ALA A 29 -15.62 10.86 17.47
N SER A 30 -16.09 10.86 18.72
CA SER A 30 -15.38 11.56 19.82
C SER A 30 -14.07 10.87 20.24
N SER A 31 -13.98 9.54 20.13
CA SER A 31 -12.73 8.81 20.38
C SER A 31 -11.69 9.10 19.31
N ILE A 32 -12.08 9.06 18.04
CA ILE A 32 -11.22 9.38 16.90
C ILE A 32 -10.75 10.84 16.97
N ALA A 33 -11.67 11.77 17.24
CA ALA A 33 -11.35 13.20 17.38
C ALA A 33 -10.29 13.46 18.46
N ARG A 34 -10.45 12.83 19.63
CA ARG A 34 -9.47 12.91 20.72
C ARG A 34 -8.12 12.32 20.32
N HIS A 35 -8.13 11.15 19.69
CA HIS A 35 -6.91 10.43 19.32
C HIS A 35 -6.10 11.19 18.24
N LEU A 36 -6.78 11.69 17.22
CA LEU A 36 -6.17 12.45 16.12
C LEU A 36 -5.97 13.94 16.45
N LYS A 37 -6.38 14.40 17.64
CA LYS A 37 -6.38 15.82 18.05
C LYS A 37 -7.10 16.72 17.03
N LYS A 38 -8.24 16.23 16.51
CA LYS A 38 -9.11 16.92 15.52
C LYS A 38 -10.41 17.38 16.18
N LYS A 39 -11.12 18.33 15.55
CA LYS A 39 -12.48 18.71 15.97
C LYS A 39 -13.46 17.57 15.64
N GLN A 40 -14.37 17.26 16.57
CA GLN A 40 -15.36 16.20 16.37
C GLN A 40 -16.27 16.40 15.13
N PRO A 41 -16.72 17.62 14.77
CA PRO A 41 -17.47 17.84 13.53
C PRO A 41 -16.71 17.38 12.28
N THR A 42 -15.43 17.73 12.18
CA THR A 42 -14.56 17.30 11.06
C THR A 42 -14.47 15.78 10.95
N VAL A 43 -14.30 15.08 12.08
CA VAL A 43 -14.28 13.61 12.09
C VAL A 43 -15.63 13.02 11.72
N THR A 44 -16.72 13.68 12.10
CA THR A 44 -18.09 13.23 11.77
C THR A 44 -18.35 13.32 10.27
N GLU A 45 -17.93 14.42 9.63
CA GLU A 45 -17.97 14.58 8.16
C GLU A 45 -17.11 13.51 7.46
N GLN A 46 -15.91 13.26 7.98
CA GLN A 46 -15.01 12.25 7.43
C GLN A 46 -15.59 10.83 7.52
N LEU A 47 -16.17 10.47 8.66
CA LEU A 47 -16.88 9.20 8.84
C LEU A 47 -18.08 9.08 7.90
N ALA A 48 -18.85 10.15 7.71
CA ALA A 48 -20.00 10.15 6.80
C ALA A 48 -19.59 9.90 5.34
N LYS A 49 -18.49 10.52 4.87
CA LYS A 49 -17.94 10.26 3.53
C LYS A 49 -17.38 8.84 3.40
N LEU A 50 -16.66 8.34 4.41
CA LEU A 50 -16.16 6.95 4.40
C LEU A 50 -17.32 5.93 4.38
N GLU A 51 -18.40 6.20 5.09
CA GLU A 51 -19.62 5.39 5.11
C GLU A 51 -20.36 5.45 3.76
N SER A 52 -20.49 6.63 3.16
CA SER A 52 -21.16 6.78 1.84
C SER A 52 -20.40 6.10 0.70
N LEU A 53 -19.08 5.99 0.82
CA LEU A 53 -18.22 5.21 -0.08
C LEU A 53 -18.15 3.72 0.28
N GLY A 54 -18.82 3.30 1.35
CA GLY A 54 -18.83 1.90 1.79
C GLY A 54 -17.50 1.38 2.33
N LEU A 55 -16.54 2.25 2.67
CA LEU A 55 -15.26 1.88 3.27
C LEU A 55 -15.39 1.50 4.75
N ILE A 56 -16.43 2.02 5.40
CA ILE A 56 -16.83 1.63 6.75
C ILE A 56 -18.34 1.34 6.78
N VAL A 57 -18.76 0.50 7.71
CA VAL A 57 -20.18 0.20 7.95
C VAL A 57 -20.53 0.43 9.42
N PRO A 58 -21.76 0.89 9.72
CA PRO A 58 -22.19 1.07 11.09
C PRO A 58 -22.41 -0.29 11.77
N LEU A 59 -21.88 -0.44 12.98
CA LEU A 59 -22.17 -1.59 13.82
C LEU A 59 -23.61 -1.50 14.33
N LYS A 60 -24.43 -2.50 14.01
CA LYS A 60 -25.80 -2.59 14.56
C LYS A 60 -25.70 -2.88 16.05
N ARG A 61 -26.27 -1.98 16.87
CA ARG A 61 -26.45 -2.04 18.35
C ARG A 61 -25.43 -1.23 19.15
N ASP A 62 -25.66 0.07 19.28
CA ASP A 62 -25.30 0.81 20.50
C ASP A 62 -25.97 2.19 20.54
N LYS A 63 -25.98 2.85 21.72
CA LYS A 63 -26.45 4.24 21.86
C LYS A 63 -25.59 5.25 21.07
N ALA A 64 -24.35 4.89 20.76
CA ALA A 64 -23.44 5.67 19.94
C ALA A 64 -23.19 4.97 18.60
N LYS A 65 -23.21 5.72 17.50
CA LYS A 65 -22.90 5.20 16.16
C LYS A 65 -21.42 4.80 16.09
N LYS A 66 -21.16 3.50 16.23
CA LYS A 66 -19.85 2.87 16.07
C LYS A 66 -19.71 2.31 14.65
N TYR A 67 -18.48 2.22 14.18
CA TYR A 67 -18.16 1.74 12.83
C TYR A 67 -17.23 0.53 12.85
N GLU A 68 -17.20 -0.20 11.75
CA GLU A 68 -16.15 -1.16 11.42
C GLU A 68 -15.70 -0.95 9.96
N VAL A 69 -14.48 -1.38 9.65
CA VAL A 69 -13.94 -1.32 8.29
C VAL A 69 -14.66 -2.36 7.43
N ASN A 70 -15.10 -1.95 6.25
CA ASN A 70 -15.55 -2.88 5.21
C ASN A 70 -14.34 -3.51 4.52
N TRP A 71 -13.74 -4.50 5.18
CA TRP A 71 -12.52 -5.17 4.70
C TRP A 71 -12.62 -5.69 3.27
N PRO A 72 -13.74 -6.30 2.81
CA PRO A 72 -13.88 -6.70 1.40
C PRO A 72 -13.63 -5.57 0.40
N VAL A 73 -14.13 -4.37 0.66
CA VAL A 73 -13.94 -3.21 -0.23
C VAL A 73 -12.50 -2.71 -0.17
N LEU A 74 -11.95 -2.52 1.04
CA LEU A 74 -10.60 -2.01 1.21
C LEU A 74 -9.53 -2.97 0.65
N LEU A 75 -9.71 -4.27 0.86
CA LEU A 75 -8.81 -5.29 0.30
C LEU A 75 -8.95 -5.39 -1.21
N LYS A 76 -10.15 -5.17 -1.77
CA LYS A 76 -10.32 -5.10 -3.22
C LYS A 76 -9.43 -3.99 -3.79
N VAL A 77 -9.49 -2.78 -3.23
CA VAL A 77 -8.62 -1.67 -3.64
C VAL A 77 -7.14 -2.05 -3.53
N PHE A 78 -6.73 -2.65 -2.40
CA PHE A 78 -5.35 -3.11 -2.22
C PHE A 78 -4.89 -4.02 -3.36
N TYR A 79 -5.68 -5.06 -3.68
CA TYR A 79 -5.29 -6.03 -4.72
C TYR A 79 -5.43 -5.45 -6.13
N ASP A 80 -6.37 -4.55 -6.37
CA ASP A 80 -6.53 -3.86 -7.66
C ASP A 80 -5.28 -2.99 -7.95
N VAL A 81 -4.81 -2.21 -6.97
CA VAL A 81 -3.56 -1.42 -7.08
C VAL A 81 -2.36 -2.32 -7.35
N VAL A 82 -2.19 -3.41 -6.58
CA VAL A 82 -1.08 -4.36 -6.80
C VAL A 82 -1.14 -4.96 -8.21
N LYS A 83 -2.34 -5.31 -8.69
CA LYS A 83 -2.50 -5.89 -10.01
C LYS A 83 -2.21 -4.89 -11.11
N GLU A 84 -2.68 -3.66 -10.97
CA GLU A 84 -2.42 -2.56 -11.90
C GLU A 84 -0.93 -2.25 -11.99
N THR A 85 -0.22 -2.20 -10.86
CA THR A 85 1.25 -2.05 -10.86
C THR A 85 1.93 -3.16 -11.66
N ILE A 86 1.58 -4.43 -11.44
CA ILE A 86 2.12 -5.56 -12.22
C ILE A 86 1.74 -5.45 -13.72
N GLU A 87 0.65 -4.79 -14.08
CA GLU A 87 0.28 -4.61 -15.48
C GLU A 87 1.05 -3.47 -16.14
N CYS A 88 1.22 -2.36 -15.44
CA CYS A 88 1.93 -1.17 -15.91
C CYS A 88 3.46 -1.36 -15.93
N SER A 89 4.02 -2.17 -15.02
CA SER A 89 5.47 -2.34 -14.92
C SER A 89 6.07 -3.28 -15.97
N LYS A 90 5.28 -3.80 -16.93
CA LYS A 90 5.73 -4.75 -17.97
C LYS A 90 6.79 -4.21 -18.91
N ASP A 91 6.84 -2.89 -19.08
CA ASP A 91 7.72 -2.25 -20.06
C ASP A 91 9.09 -1.85 -19.48
N PHE A 92 9.32 -2.07 -18.18
CA PHE A 92 10.60 -1.75 -17.55
C PHE A 92 11.61 -2.90 -17.65
N LEU A 93 12.68 -2.66 -18.41
CA LEU A 93 13.78 -3.62 -18.59
C LEU A 93 14.49 -3.99 -17.28
N LEU A 94 14.53 -3.09 -16.29
CA LEU A 94 15.24 -3.27 -15.02
C LEU A 94 14.66 -4.37 -14.12
N ILE A 95 13.37 -4.71 -14.31
CA ILE A 95 12.64 -5.71 -13.52
C ILE A 95 12.00 -6.79 -14.40
N GLU A 96 12.46 -6.93 -15.64
CA GLU A 96 11.84 -7.81 -16.64
C GLU A 96 11.72 -9.26 -16.14
N LYS A 97 12.74 -9.77 -15.44
CA LYS A 97 12.77 -11.15 -14.93
C LYS A 97 11.72 -11.37 -13.86
N GLU A 98 11.62 -10.46 -12.90
CA GLU A 98 10.63 -10.47 -11.84
C GLU A 98 9.22 -10.35 -12.44
N MET A 99 9.03 -9.45 -13.40
CA MET A 99 7.76 -9.26 -14.09
C MET A 99 7.32 -10.49 -14.88
N MET A 100 8.22 -11.15 -15.61
CA MET A 100 7.90 -12.38 -16.33
C MET A 100 7.39 -13.48 -15.40
N ALA A 101 7.88 -13.54 -14.16
CA ALA A 101 7.42 -14.51 -13.17
C ALA A 101 6.06 -14.17 -12.55
N LEU A 102 5.63 -12.90 -12.59
CA LEU A 102 4.41 -12.41 -11.94
C LEU A 102 3.27 -12.12 -12.92
N LYS A 103 3.54 -12.06 -14.23
CA LYS A 103 2.59 -11.62 -15.26
C LYS A 103 1.23 -12.34 -15.26
N ASP A 104 1.23 -13.62 -14.90
CA ASP A 104 0.06 -14.50 -14.94
C ASP A 104 -0.65 -14.62 -13.57
N LEU A 105 -0.20 -13.87 -12.55
CA LEU A 105 -0.83 -13.91 -11.23
C LEU A 105 -2.24 -13.35 -11.28
N THR A 106 -3.21 -14.15 -10.84
CA THR A 106 -4.59 -13.71 -10.62
C THR A 106 -4.74 -13.06 -9.23
N ILE A 107 -5.83 -12.34 -8.98
CA ILE A 107 -6.17 -11.85 -7.62
C ILE A 107 -6.22 -13.00 -6.61
N LYS A 108 -6.65 -14.20 -7.03
CA LYS A 108 -6.68 -15.38 -6.17
C LYS A 108 -5.27 -15.82 -5.77
N ASP A 109 -4.29 -15.68 -6.67
CA ASP A 109 -2.89 -16.00 -6.38
C ASP A 109 -2.24 -14.90 -5.54
N LEU A 110 -2.53 -13.63 -5.81
CA LEU A 110 -2.09 -12.50 -4.97
C LEU A 110 -2.56 -12.66 -3.52
N LYS A 111 -3.78 -13.17 -3.29
CA LYS A 111 -4.29 -13.47 -1.93
C LYS A 111 -3.55 -14.61 -1.22
N LYS A 112 -2.81 -15.46 -1.94
CA LYS A 112 -1.94 -16.48 -1.33
C LYS A 112 -0.56 -15.90 -0.99
N VAL A 113 -0.06 -15.01 -1.84
CA VAL A 113 1.25 -14.36 -1.66
C VAL A 113 1.18 -13.29 -0.58
N VAL A 114 0.13 -12.48 -0.60
CA VAL A 114 -0.16 -11.44 0.40
C VAL A 114 -1.54 -11.73 0.99
N PRO A 115 -1.63 -12.57 2.02
CA PRO A 115 -2.90 -12.92 2.64
C PRO A 115 -3.64 -11.70 3.20
N PRO A 116 -4.98 -11.65 3.10
CA PRO A 116 -5.78 -10.55 3.64
C PRO A 116 -5.48 -10.20 5.10
N ASP A 117 -5.19 -11.21 5.92
CA ASP A 117 -4.91 -10.99 7.34
C ASP A 117 -3.54 -10.35 7.58
N LEU A 118 -2.55 -10.59 6.71
CA LEU A 118 -1.27 -9.88 6.74
C LEU A 118 -1.49 -8.38 6.50
N VAL A 119 -2.30 -8.02 5.49
CA VAL A 119 -2.63 -6.61 5.19
C VAL A 119 -3.34 -5.96 6.38
N LYS A 120 -4.33 -6.64 6.98
CA LYS A 120 -5.05 -6.12 8.15
C LYS A 120 -4.13 -5.89 9.34
N VAL A 121 -3.24 -6.84 9.64
CA VAL A 121 -2.26 -6.72 10.73
C VAL A 121 -1.32 -5.56 10.45
N PHE A 122 -0.77 -5.48 9.24
CA PHE A 122 0.11 -4.39 8.84
C PHE A 122 -0.56 -3.02 9.03
N LEU A 123 -1.77 -2.82 8.52
CA LEU A 123 -2.45 -1.52 8.61
C LEU A 123 -2.71 -1.09 10.06
N LYS A 124 -3.06 -2.05 10.93
CA LYS A 124 -3.28 -1.78 12.36
C LYS A 124 -1.98 -1.42 13.07
N GLU A 125 -0.94 -2.24 12.89
CA GLU A 125 0.35 -2.02 13.56
C GLU A 125 1.08 -0.80 13.01
N TYR A 126 1.04 -0.57 11.70
CA TYR A 126 1.54 0.64 11.06
C TYR A 126 0.94 1.88 11.72
N PHE A 127 -0.38 1.90 11.90
CA PHE A 127 -1.04 3.07 12.48
C PHE A 127 -0.67 3.28 13.95
N ASN A 128 -0.58 2.20 14.74
CA ASN A 128 -0.12 2.29 16.13
C ASN A 128 1.29 2.88 16.21
N ILE A 129 2.23 2.35 15.43
CA ILE A 129 3.62 2.83 15.36
C ILE A 129 3.67 4.29 14.89
N PHE A 130 2.91 4.64 13.85
CA PHE A 130 2.83 6.01 13.34
C PHE A 130 2.31 7.00 14.40
N MET A 131 1.32 6.59 15.21
CA MET A 131 0.81 7.45 16.28
C MET A 131 1.80 7.63 17.43
N GLU A 132 2.69 6.66 17.66
CA GLU A 132 3.73 6.73 18.69
C GLU A 132 4.98 7.50 18.24
N GLN A 133 5.43 7.26 17.01
CA GLN A 133 6.72 7.73 16.50
C GLN A 133 6.59 8.93 15.53
N GLY A 134 5.38 9.21 15.06
CA GLY A 134 5.13 10.21 14.02
C GLY A 134 5.57 9.75 12.64
N GLY A 135 5.79 10.72 11.75
CA GLY A 135 6.23 10.49 10.36
C GLY A 135 5.40 11.24 9.33
N LYS A 136 5.66 10.96 8.04
CA LYS A 136 4.87 11.49 6.94
C LYS A 136 3.48 10.83 6.93
N ARG A 137 2.43 11.64 6.83
CA ARG A 137 1.06 11.16 6.59
C ARG A 137 0.96 10.64 5.15
N LYS A 138 0.39 9.45 4.98
CA LYS A 138 0.34 8.72 3.70
C LYS A 138 -1.09 8.48 3.25
N GLY A 139 -1.29 8.58 1.93
CA GLY A 139 -2.46 8.00 1.24
C GLY A 139 -2.41 6.47 1.30
N PHE A 140 -3.49 5.81 0.91
CA PHE A 140 -3.59 4.36 0.98
C PHE A 140 -2.68 3.67 -0.04
N ASP A 141 -2.56 4.23 -1.24
CA ASP A 141 -1.59 3.84 -2.27
C ASP A 141 -0.14 3.91 -1.73
N GLU A 142 0.25 5.04 -1.13
CA GLU A 142 1.56 5.20 -0.51
C GLU A 142 1.82 4.15 0.59
N LEU A 143 0.77 3.75 1.33
CA LEU A 143 0.85 2.68 2.31
C LEU A 143 1.04 1.30 1.68
N ILE A 144 0.38 1.02 0.56
CA ILE A 144 0.55 -0.23 -0.21
C ILE A 144 2.00 -0.33 -0.66
N PHE A 145 2.55 0.71 -1.29
CA PHE A 145 3.95 0.70 -1.71
C PHE A 145 4.92 0.61 -0.52
N SER A 146 4.65 1.34 0.56
CA SER A 146 5.45 1.27 1.79
C SER A 146 5.43 -0.13 2.43
N PHE A 147 4.32 -0.86 2.33
CA PHE A 147 4.21 -2.24 2.79
C PHE A 147 5.20 -3.15 2.05
N PHE A 148 5.24 -3.06 0.73
CA PHE A 148 6.15 -3.85 -0.09
C PHE A 148 7.62 -3.41 0.05
N GLY A 149 7.88 -2.11 0.12
CA GLY A 149 9.21 -1.60 0.45
C GLY A 149 9.70 -2.11 1.81
N ALA A 150 8.83 -2.14 2.83
CA ALA A 150 9.18 -2.71 4.13
C ALA A 150 9.45 -4.22 4.05
N LEU A 151 8.67 -4.98 3.27
CA LEU A 151 8.92 -6.40 3.05
C LEU A 151 10.26 -6.68 2.37
N ASN A 152 10.65 -5.86 1.37
CA ASN A 152 11.90 -6.05 0.66
C ASN A 152 13.13 -5.68 1.52
N ASN A 153 12.94 -4.82 2.52
CA ASN A 153 14.01 -4.30 3.38
C ASN A 153 14.02 -4.90 4.80
N ILE A 154 13.12 -5.83 5.13
CA ILE A 154 13.09 -6.47 6.46
C ILE A 154 14.23 -7.49 6.62
N GLU A 155 14.78 -7.62 7.83
CA GLU A 155 15.83 -8.61 8.08
C GLU A 155 15.31 -10.04 7.87
N LYS A 156 16.16 -10.88 7.26
CA LYS A 156 15.85 -12.27 6.91
C LYS A 156 15.23 -13.12 8.03
N PRO A 157 15.64 -13.02 9.32
CA PRO A 157 15.00 -13.77 10.39
C PRO A 157 13.52 -13.41 10.59
N TYR A 158 13.14 -12.15 10.41
CA TYR A 158 11.74 -11.71 10.53
C TYR A 158 10.93 -12.08 9.30
N LEU A 159 11.52 -11.97 8.09
CA LEU A 159 10.87 -12.43 6.86
C LEU A 159 10.48 -13.91 6.97
N LYS A 160 11.41 -14.78 7.40
CA LYS A 160 11.13 -16.21 7.59
C LYS A 160 10.01 -16.48 8.59
N LYS A 161 9.94 -15.70 9.68
CA LYS A 161 8.84 -15.81 10.65
C LYS A 161 7.51 -15.42 10.02
N LEU A 162 7.47 -14.34 9.26
CA LEU A 162 6.27 -13.85 8.56
C LEU A 162 5.79 -14.89 7.53
N VAL A 163 6.69 -15.37 6.67
CA VAL A 163 6.41 -16.42 5.66
C VAL A 163 5.81 -17.66 6.31
N LYS A 164 6.40 -18.13 7.42
CA LYS A 164 5.90 -19.29 8.16
C LYS A 164 4.54 -19.00 8.82
N MET A 165 4.37 -17.83 9.42
CA MET A 165 3.15 -17.46 10.14
C MET A 165 1.93 -17.38 9.23
N PHE A 166 2.12 -16.88 8.01
CA PHE A 166 1.04 -16.68 7.04
C PHE A 166 0.99 -17.75 5.93
N ASN A 167 1.89 -18.75 5.98
CA ASN A 167 2.01 -19.81 4.98
C ASN A 167 2.16 -19.27 3.55
N ILE A 168 3.14 -18.40 3.36
CA ILE A 168 3.42 -17.70 2.10
C ILE A 168 4.58 -18.40 1.37
N GLU A 169 4.61 -18.31 0.04
CA GLU A 169 5.76 -18.71 -0.77
C GLU A 169 6.77 -17.54 -0.81
N GLU A 170 7.93 -17.71 -0.17
CA GLU A 170 8.92 -16.64 0.08
C GLU A 170 9.45 -16.00 -1.21
N GLU A 171 9.71 -16.80 -2.25
CA GLU A 171 10.30 -16.32 -3.49
C GLU A 171 9.32 -15.42 -4.26
N THR A 172 8.06 -15.83 -4.40
CA THR A 172 7.03 -14.99 -5.03
C THR A 172 6.76 -13.72 -4.21
N LEU A 173 6.78 -13.79 -2.88
CA LEU A 173 6.63 -12.60 -2.02
C LEU A 173 7.74 -11.58 -2.26
N LEU A 174 8.99 -12.04 -2.33
CA LEU A 174 10.15 -11.18 -2.58
C LEU A 174 10.12 -10.58 -3.99
N ARG A 175 9.80 -11.38 -5.02
CA ARG A 175 9.65 -10.87 -6.39
C ARG A 175 8.56 -9.81 -6.48
N LEU A 176 7.40 -10.07 -5.87
CA LEU A 176 6.31 -9.10 -5.81
C LEU A 176 6.73 -7.83 -5.08
N SER A 177 7.44 -7.96 -3.96
CA SER A 177 7.92 -6.82 -3.18
C SER A 177 8.91 -5.96 -3.96
N ALA A 178 9.82 -6.58 -4.73
CA ALA A 178 10.76 -5.90 -5.59
C ALA A 178 10.06 -5.11 -6.71
N VAL A 179 9.06 -5.70 -7.38
CA VAL A 179 8.27 -5.00 -8.41
C VAL A 179 7.51 -3.80 -7.83
N MET A 180 6.85 -4.00 -6.70
CA MET A 180 6.08 -2.95 -6.04
C MET A 180 6.97 -1.81 -5.52
N GLU A 181 8.15 -2.13 -4.95
CA GLU A 181 9.12 -1.11 -4.54
C GLU A 181 9.74 -0.40 -5.75
N PHE A 182 9.98 -1.12 -6.85
CA PHE A 182 10.49 -0.52 -8.07
C PHE A 182 9.55 0.55 -8.61
N GLU A 183 8.22 0.38 -8.56
CA GLU A 183 7.29 1.43 -9.02
C GLU A 183 7.49 2.78 -8.29
N MET A 184 7.98 2.77 -7.04
CA MET A 184 8.26 3.99 -6.29
C MET A 184 9.46 4.79 -6.81
N THR A 185 10.43 4.14 -7.45
CA THR A 185 11.71 4.75 -7.83
C THR A 185 12.16 4.42 -9.25
N GLY A 186 11.37 3.65 -9.99
CA GLY A 186 11.76 2.99 -11.22
C GLY A 186 11.95 3.97 -12.35
N ARG A 187 11.16 5.06 -12.36
CA ARG A 187 11.31 6.16 -13.31
C ARG A 187 12.63 6.90 -13.07
N GLU A 188 12.95 7.19 -11.82
CA GLU A 188 14.20 7.84 -11.41
C GLU A 188 15.41 6.95 -11.72
N GLN A 189 15.32 5.66 -11.38
CA GLN A 189 16.36 4.68 -11.71
C GLN A 189 16.56 4.57 -13.23
N THR A 190 15.48 4.47 -14.00
CA THR A 190 15.54 4.39 -15.47
C THR A 190 16.16 5.66 -16.07
N ALA A 191 15.81 6.84 -15.56
CA ALA A 191 16.38 8.10 -16.01
C ALA A 191 17.90 8.17 -15.74
N ILE A 192 18.33 7.75 -14.54
CA ILE A 192 19.75 7.70 -14.17
C ILE A 192 20.51 6.71 -15.05
N VAL A 193 19.99 5.50 -15.24
CA VAL A 193 20.60 4.45 -16.08
C VAL A 193 20.75 4.93 -17.53
N THR A 194 19.67 5.49 -18.10
CA THR A 194 19.69 6.03 -19.47
C THR A 194 20.75 7.10 -19.65
N PHE A 195 20.90 7.99 -18.66
CA PHE A 195 21.95 9.01 -18.68
C PHE A 195 23.36 8.40 -18.67
N LEU A 196 23.60 7.41 -17.80
CA LEU A 196 24.90 6.73 -17.69
C LEU A 196 25.27 5.95 -18.96
N GLU A 197 24.30 5.27 -19.59
CA GLU A 197 24.51 4.56 -20.85
C GLU A 197 24.86 5.53 -21.99
N GLY A 198 24.14 6.64 -22.09
CA GLY A 198 24.44 7.70 -23.07
C GLY A 198 25.84 8.30 -22.92
N LEU A 199 26.36 8.42 -21.69
CA LEU A 199 27.74 8.85 -21.43
C LEU A 199 28.77 7.80 -21.91
N SER A 200 28.51 6.52 -21.67
CA SER A 200 29.36 5.41 -22.10
C SER A 200 29.50 5.36 -23.64
N GLU A 201 28.40 5.54 -24.36
CA GLU A 201 28.43 5.59 -25.84
C GLU A 201 29.20 6.81 -26.37
N ARG A 202 29.02 8.00 -25.76
CA ARG A 202 29.76 9.20 -26.14
C ARG A 202 31.27 9.02 -25.93
N LYS A 203 31.67 8.40 -24.82
CA LYS A 203 33.07 8.09 -24.53
C LYS A 203 33.67 7.12 -25.56
N LYS A 204 32.96 6.04 -25.88
CA LYS A 204 33.37 5.09 -26.93
C LYS A 204 33.49 5.74 -28.31
N ARG A 205 32.62 6.69 -28.65
CA ARG A 205 32.72 7.45 -29.92
C ARG A 205 33.96 8.35 -29.95
N LEU A 206 34.28 9.05 -28.86
CA LEU A 206 35.46 9.90 -28.76
C LEU A 206 36.77 9.10 -28.81
N GLU A 207 36.80 7.90 -28.24
CA GLU A 207 37.96 6.99 -28.30
C GLU A 207 38.18 6.40 -29.70
N ARG A 208 37.12 6.20 -30.50
CA ARG A 208 37.24 5.76 -31.90
C ARG A 208 37.69 6.86 -32.87
N MET A 209 37.65 8.12 -32.44
CA MET A 209 38.07 9.28 -33.24
C MET A 209 39.51 9.71 -32.97
N LYS A 210 40.20 9.04 -32.03
CA LYS A 210 41.63 9.21 -31.74
C LYS A 210 42.43 8.09 -32.38
#